data_AF-E8QYK6-F1
#
_entry.id   AF-E8QYK6-F1
#
_cell.length_a   1.000
_cell.length_b   1.000
_cell.length_c   1.000
_cell.angle_alpha   90.00
_cell.angle_beta   90.00
_cell.angle_gamma   90.00
#
_symmetry.space_group_name_H-M   'P 1'
#
loop_
_entity.id
_entity.type
_entity.pdbx_description
1 polymer ?
#
loop_
_entity_poly.entity_id
_entity_poly.type
_entity_poly.pdbx_seq_one_letter_code
_entity_poly.pdbx_strand_id
1 'polypeptide(L)'
;MGGRNLIVWAVATTVLTAGCSPSGYDKGINEATEAVAAGVLKLKEYPPLPSPPGHSEYVKLLQQRCGVGYEVPNLPPGLAEADFIQEVRGWNEVIEAEVKRKHGAGIFEELNEEARKRWEEQVNPNASGNAKPIAAADRAA
;
A
#
# COMPACT_ATOMS: atom_id res chain seq x y z
N MET A 1 -1.25 32.42 58.78
CA MET A 1 -0.06 32.90 58.04
C MET A 1 0.54 31.71 57.32
N GLY A 2 0.59 31.55 56.01
CA GLY A 2 0.13 32.31 54.86
C GLY A 2 0.46 31.40 53.67
N GLY A 3 -0.54 31.06 52.85
CA GLY A 3 -0.37 30.18 51.70
C GLY A 3 0.54 30.81 50.64
N ARG A 4 1.31 29.98 49.94
CA ARG A 4 2.08 30.39 48.76
C ARG A 4 1.65 29.53 47.58
N ASN A 5 0.62 30.01 46.89
CA ASN A 5 0.27 29.60 45.54
C ASN A 5 1.43 29.98 44.60
N LEU A 6 2.04 29.00 43.95
CA LEU A 6 2.94 29.21 42.82
C LEU A 6 2.13 28.94 41.54
N ILE A 7 1.58 30.02 40.99
CA ILE A 7 1.06 30.05 39.63
C ILE A 7 2.26 30.41 38.74
N VAL A 8 2.77 29.45 37.98
CA VAL A 8 3.74 29.72 36.91
C VAL A 8 3.01 29.62 35.58
N TRP A 9 3.08 30.72 34.84
CA TRP A 9 2.41 30.98 33.58
C TRP A 9 2.91 30.07 32.47
N ALA A 10 1.99 29.35 31.82
CA ALA A 10 2.26 28.70 30.54
C ALA A 10 2.25 29.77 29.43
N VAL A 11 3.41 30.03 28.82
CA VAL A 11 3.50 30.82 27.59
C VAL A 11 3.17 29.89 26.43
N ALA A 12 1.94 29.97 25.92
CA ALA A 12 1.55 29.31 24.69
C ALA A 12 2.08 30.13 23.51
N THR A 13 3.21 29.71 22.94
CA THR A 13 3.70 30.24 21.67
C THR A 13 2.92 29.61 20.53
N THR A 14 1.82 30.23 20.12
CA THR A 14 1.10 29.81 18.92
C THR A 14 1.89 30.28 17.69
N VAL A 15 2.62 29.35 17.06
CA VAL A 15 3.16 29.57 15.72
C VAL A 15 1.97 29.57 14.75
N LEU A 16 1.66 30.73 14.20
CA LEU A 16 0.67 30.89 13.13
C LEU A 16 1.34 30.45 11.81
N THR A 17 1.27 29.16 11.47
CA THR A 17 1.67 28.70 10.14
C THR A 17 0.64 29.20 9.14
N ALA A 18 1.05 30.15 8.28
CA ALA A 18 0.27 30.58 7.13
C ALA A 18 -0.06 29.37 6.26
N GLY A 19 -1.33 28.99 6.24
CA GLY A 19 -1.83 27.82 5.53
C GLY A 19 -1.75 28.01 4.03
N CYS A 20 -0.66 27.55 3.42
CA CYS A 20 -0.76 27.02 2.07
C CYS A 20 -1.57 25.72 2.21
N SER A 21 -2.77 25.67 1.63
CA SER A 21 -3.53 24.42 1.59
C SER A 21 -2.61 23.37 0.94
N PRO A 22 -2.32 22.24 1.62
CA PRO A 22 -1.45 21.22 1.07
C PRO A 22 -2.02 20.78 -0.28
N SER A 23 -1.14 20.54 -1.25
CA SER A 23 -1.57 19.93 -2.50
C SER A 23 -2.25 18.58 -2.19
N GLY A 24 -3.13 18.10 -3.08
CA GLY A 24 -3.74 16.77 -2.90
C GLY A 24 -2.67 15.70 -2.61
N TYR A 25 -1.53 15.78 -3.29
CA TYR A 25 -0.39 14.92 -3.04
C TYR A 25 0.15 14.99 -1.60
N ASP A 26 0.41 16.20 -1.08
CA ASP A 26 0.92 16.38 0.29
C ASP A 26 -0.08 15.89 1.34
N LYS A 27 -1.38 16.10 1.10
CA LYS A 27 -2.44 15.53 1.93
C LYS A 27 -2.37 14.00 1.94
N GLY A 28 -2.23 13.38 0.77
CA GLY A 28 -2.07 11.93 0.64
C GLY A 28 -0.87 11.38 1.42
N ILE A 29 0.29 12.04 1.33
CA ILE A 29 1.50 11.69 2.08
C ILE A 29 1.25 11.77 3.59
N ASN A 30 0.65 12.87 4.05
CA ASN A 30 0.42 13.10 5.48
C ASN A 30 -0.54 12.06 6.07
N GLU A 31 -1.69 11.84 5.43
CA GLU A 31 -2.68 10.86 5.89
C GLU A 31 -2.12 9.42 5.85
N ALA A 32 -1.32 9.08 4.84
CA ALA A 32 -0.70 7.76 4.78
C ALA A 32 0.38 7.58 5.86
N THR A 33 1.12 8.64 6.20
CA THR A 33 2.11 8.61 7.29
C THR A 33 1.43 8.35 8.63
N GLU A 34 0.30 9.01 8.88
CA GLU A 34 -0.53 8.75 10.06
C GLU A 34 -1.07 7.32 10.09
N ALA A 35 -1.54 6.80 8.95
CA ALA A 35 -2.01 5.43 8.82
C ALA A 35 -0.90 4.40 9.10
N VAL A 36 0.31 4.62 8.56
CA VAL A 36 1.49 3.80 8.84
C VAL A 36 1.82 3.80 10.33
N ALA A 37 1.80 4.98 10.97
CA ALA A 37 2.04 5.10 12.41
C ALA A 37 0.98 4.37 13.25
N ALA A 38 -0.26 4.32 12.78
CA ALA A 38 -1.35 3.54 13.36
C ALA A 38 -1.31 2.04 13.02
N GLY A 39 -0.33 1.59 12.21
CA GLY A 39 -0.22 0.19 11.78
C GLY A 39 -1.19 -0.21 10.67
N VAL A 40 -1.86 0.75 10.03
CA VAL A 40 -2.81 0.53 8.94
C VAL A 40 -2.07 0.62 7.61
N LEU A 41 -1.88 -0.51 6.94
CA LEU A 41 -1.33 -0.57 5.59
C LEU A 41 -2.42 -0.95 4.60
N LYS A 42 -2.73 -0.04 3.68
CA LYS A 42 -3.73 -0.27 2.65
C LYS A 42 -3.36 0.45 1.36
N LEU A 43 -3.25 -0.28 0.27
CA LEU A 43 -3.06 0.30 -1.06
C LEU A 43 -4.39 0.76 -1.64
N LYS A 44 -4.36 1.90 -2.33
CA LYS A 44 -5.52 2.50 -3.01
C LYS A 44 -5.36 2.37 -4.51
N GLU A 45 -6.40 1.97 -5.23
CA GLU A 45 -6.41 2.00 -6.70
C GLU A 45 -7.54 2.89 -7.18
N TYR A 46 -7.18 4.00 -7.84
CA TYR A 46 -8.18 4.88 -8.44
C TYR A 46 -8.48 4.46 -9.90
N PRO A 47 -9.75 4.30 -10.29
CA PRO A 47 -10.16 3.93 -11.66
C PRO A 47 -9.59 4.84 -12.78
N PRO A 48 -9.57 4.38 -14.06
CA PRO A 48 -10.33 3.24 -14.59
C PRO A 48 -9.60 1.88 -14.63
N LEU A 49 -10.41 0.85 -14.34
CA LEU A 49 -10.18 -0.59 -14.58
C LEU A 49 -10.65 -0.95 -16.01
N PRO A 50 -10.17 -2.05 -16.63
CA PRO A 50 -10.23 -3.41 -16.07
C PRO A 50 -8.95 -3.83 -15.35
N SER A 51 -9.10 -4.49 -14.20
CA SER A 51 -7.97 -5.11 -13.50
C SER A 51 -7.35 -6.20 -14.38
N PRO A 52 -6.01 -6.36 -14.37
CA PRO A 52 -5.36 -7.41 -15.15
C PRO A 52 -5.77 -8.82 -14.65
N PRO A 53 -5.66 -9.85 -15.50
CA PRO A 53 -5.85 -11.23 -15.06
C PRO A 53 -4.96 -11.58 -13.86
N GLY A 54 -5.52 -12.28 -12.88
CA GLY A 54 -4.80 -12.64 -11.64
C GLY A 54 -4.73 -11.52 -10.59
N HIS A 55 -5.30 -10.34 -10.82
CA HIS A 55 -5.29 -9.23 -9.85
C HIS A 55 -5.89 -9.60 -8.48
N SER A 56 -6.96 -10.42 -8.47
CA SER A 56 -7.56 -10.91 -7.22
C SER A 56 -6.60 -11.81 -6.41
N GLU A 57 -5.73 -12.58 -7.07
CA GLU A 57 -4.70 -13.37 -6.39
C GLU A 57 -3.60 -12.48 -5.80
N TYR A 58 -3.23 -11.41 -6.52
CA TYR A 58 -2.29 -10.42 -6.01
C TYR A 58 -2.81 -9.75 -4.73
N VAL A 59 -4.08 -9.30 -4.72
CA VAL A 59 -4.71 -8.71 -3.53
C VAL A 59 -4.76 -9.68 -2.35
N LYS A 60 -5.08 -10.97 -2.60
CA LYS A 60 -5.03 -12.01 -1.56
C LYS A 60 -3.61 -12.17 -1.00
N LEU A 61 -2.61 -12.22 -1.87
CA LEU A 61 -1.21 -12.38 -1.49
C LEU A 61 -0.68 -11.19 -0.68
N LEU A 62 -1.03 -9.96 -1.07
CA LEU A 62 -0.75 -8.75 -0.29
C LEU A 62 -1.29 -8.86 1.14
N GLN A 63 -2.55 -9.27 1.29
CA GLN A 63 -3.17 -9.41 2.59
C GLN A 63 -2.55 -10.55 3.42
N GLN A 64 -2.27 -11.70 2.81
CA GLN A 64 -1.77 -12.89 3.50
C GLN A 64 -0.29 -12.76 3.90
N ARG A 65 0.56 -12.25 3.00
CA ARG A 65 2.02 -12.19 3.21
C ARG A 65 2.47 -10.88 3.85
N CYS A 66 1.78 -9.78 3.56
CA CYS A 66 2.20 -8.46 4.00
C CYS A 66 1.23 -7.82 5.01
N GLY A 67 0.05 -8.41 5.24
CA GLY A 67 -0.99 -7.78 6.06
C GLY A 67 -1.52 -6.47 5.47
N VAL A 68 -1.34 -6.26 4.16
CA VAL A 68 -1.69 -5.03 3.45
C VAL A 68 -3.08 -5.19 2.83
N GLY A 69 -3.99 -4.30 3.19
CA GLY A 69 -5.31 -4.24 2.58
C GLY A 69 -5.29 -3.59 1.19
N TYR A 70 -6.41 -3.69 0.49
CA TYR A 70 -6.60 -3.08 -0.82
C TYR A 70 -7.96 -2.39 -0.87
N GLU A 71 -8.04 -1.18 -1.43
CA GLU A 71 -9.31 -0.49 -1.68
C GLU A 71 -9.32 0.25 -3.00
N VAL A 72 -10.51 0.34 -3.59
CA VAL A 72 -10.80 1.19 -4.74
C VAL A 72 -11.63 2.36 -4.20
N PRO A 73 -11.02 3.52 -3.88
CA PRO A 73 -11.74 4.61 -3.25
C PRO A 73 -12.60 5.36 -4.28
N ASN A 74 -13.75 5.87 -3.84
CA ASN A 74 -14.62 6.71 -4.65
C ASN A 74 -14.16 8.17 -4.60
N LEU A 75 -14.30 8.89 -5.73
CA LEU A 75 -14.09 10.33 -5.77
C LEU A 75 -15.04 11.03 -4.77
N PRO A 76 -14.51 11.79 -3.79
CA PRO A 76 -15.34 12.55 -2.86
C PRO A 76 -16.17 13.63 -3.57
N PRO A 77 -17.42 13.89 -3.13
CA PRO A 77 -18.25 14.92 -3.73
C PRO A 77 -17.60 16.31 -3.55
N GLY A 78 -17.52 17.07 -4.65
CA GLY A 78 -16.97 18.42 -4.64
C GLY A 78 -15.43 18.50 -4.68
N LEU A 79 -14.72 17.36 -4.70
CA LEU A 79 -13.28 17.33 -4.95
C LEU A 79 -13.02 17.18 -6.46
N ALA A 80 -12.06 17.93 -6.98
CA ALA A 80 -11.63 17.74 -8.36
C ALA A 80 -10.93 16.38 -8.51
N GLU A 81 -11.26 15.65 -9.57
CA GLU A 81 -10.67 14.33 -9.82
C GLU A 81 -9.13 14.37 -9.88
N ALA A 82 -8.55 15.40 -10.49
CA ALA A 82 -7.12 15.57 -10.54
C ALA A 82 -6.47 15.69 -9.15
N ASP A 83 -7.11 16.42 -8.24
CA ASP A 83 -6.62 16.56 -6.86
C ASP A 83 -6.73 15.23 -6.12
N PHE A 84 -7.82 14.49 -6.32
CA PHE A 84 -8.01 13.18 -5.72
C PHE A 84 -7.00 12.14 -6.23
N ILE A 85 -6.67 12.16 -7.53
CA ILE A 85 -5.61 11.30 -8.09
C ILE A 85 -4.26 11.63 -7.44
N GLN A 86 -3.97 12.91 -7.19
CA GLN A 86 -2.76 13.28 -6.47
C GLN A 86 -2.78 12.79 -5.01
N GLU A 87 -3.92 12.88 -4.32
CA GLU A 87 -4.10 12.31 -2.97
C GLU A 87 -3.81 10.80 -2.94
N VAL A 88 -4.39 10.04 -3.87
CA VAL A 88 -4.16 8.60 -3.97
C VAL A 88 -2.70 8.28 -4.29
N ARG A 89 -2.06 9.07 -5.15
CA ARG A 89 -0.64 8.89 -5.49
C ARG A 89 0.26 9.12 -4.28
N GLY A 90 0.11 10.25 -3.60
CA GLY A 90 0.89 10.57 -2.41
C GLY A 90 0.72 9.53 -1.31
N TRP A 91 -0.51 9.03 -1.15
CA TRP A 91 -0.81 7.94 -0.21
C TRP A 91 -0.05 6.65 -0.55
N ASN A 92 -0.15 6.19 -1.80
CA ASN A 92 0.47 4.92 -2.21
C ASN A 92 1.99 4.97 -2.13
N GLU A 93 2.62 6.11 -2.43
CA GLU A 93 4.08 6.21 -2.32
C GLU A 93 4.58 5.93 -0.89
N VAL A 94 3.87 6.43 0.14
CA VAL A 94 4.20 6.15 1.54
C VAL A 94 3.93 4.70 1.90
N ILE A 95 2.76 4.17 1.54
CA ILE A 95 2.39 2.79 1.86
C ILE A 95 3.34 1.80 1.17
N GLU A 96 3.65 2.00 -0.10
CA GLU A 96 4.59 1.14 -0.83
C GLU A 96 6.00 1.19 -0.24
N ALA A 97 6.49 2.37 0.13
CA ALA A 97 7.79 2.52 0.78
C ALA A 97 7.83 1.73 2.08
N GLU A 98 6.78 1.81 2.89
CA GLU A 98 6.70 1.07 4.15
C GLU A 98 6.60 -0.45 3.94
N VAL A 99 5.84 -0.91 2.94
CA VAL A 99 5.76 -2.33 2.58
C VAL A 99 7.13 -2.84 2.11
N LYS A 100 7.82 -2.10 1.24
CA LYS A 100 9.20 -2.42 0.81
C LYS A 100 10.18 -2.45 1.98
N ARG A 101 10.05 -1.53 2.94
CA ARG A 101 10.88 -1.50 4.15
C ARG A 101 10.67 -2.74 5.02
N LYS A 102 9.44 -3.23 5.16
CA LYS A 102 9.09 -4.40 6.00
C LYS A 102 9.37 -5.74 5.32
N HIS A 103 9.13 -5.85 4.02
CA HIS A 103 9.09 -7.13 3.31
C HIS A 103 10.17 -7.29 2.22
N GLY A 104 10.95 -6.25 1.96
CA GLY A 104 11.99 -6.22 0.93
C GLY A 104 11.55 -5.48 -0.34
N ALA A 105 12.52 -4.92 -1.07
CA ALA A 105 12.26 -4.07 -2.23
C ALA A 105 11.55 -4.81 -3.40
N GLY A 106 11.79 -6.12 -3.54
CA GLY A 106 11.22 -6.96 -4.60
C GLY A 106 9.83 -7.55 -4.28
N ILE A 107 9.26 -7.25 -3.11
CA ILE A 107 8.03 -7.93 -2.66
C ILE A 107 6.87 -7.78 -3.66
N PHE A 108 6.69 -6.62 -4.25
CA PHE A 108 5.60 -6.42 -5.21
C PHE A 108 5.77 -7.24 -6.48
N GLU A 109 7.00 -7.39 -6.99
CA GLU A 109 7.28 -8.23 -8.15
C GLU A 109 7.05 -9.70 -7.83
N GLU A 110 7.54 -10.17 -6.68
CA GLU A 110 7.32 -11.54 -6.20
C GLU A 110 5.83 -11.88 -6.09
N LEU A 111 5.03 -11.00 -5.49
CA LEU A 111 3.59 -11.21 -5.34
C LEU A 111 2.87 -11.21 -6.69
N ASN A 112 3.28 -10.34 -7.63
CA ASN A 112 2.70 -10.31 -8.97
C ASN A 112 3.03 -11.57 -9.77
N GLU A 113 4.28 -12.04 -9.71
CA GLU A 113 4.69 -13.27 -10.38
C GLU A 113 3.96 -14.50 -9.82
N GLU A 114 3.82 -14.56 -8.50
CA GLU A 114 3.11 -15.64 -7.83
C GLU A 114 1.61 -15.59 -8.15
N ALA A 115 0.99 -14.42 -8.11
CA ALA A 115 -0.40 -14.22 -8.50
C ALA A 115 -0.66 -14.68 -9.94
N ARG A 116 0.25 -14.32 -10.86
CA ARG A 116 0.18 -14.75 -12.26
C ARG A 116 0.26 -16.27 -12.37
N LYS A 117 1.23 -16.93 -11.71
CA LYS A 117 1.36 -18.40 -11.72
C LYS A 117 0.10 -19.09 -11.18
N ARG A 118 -0.41 -18.63 -10.03
CA ARG A 118 -1.65 -19.17 -9.43
C ARG A 118 -2.85 -19.00 -10.34
N TRP A 119 -2.96 -17.87 -11.01
CA TRP A 119 -4.02 -17.63 -11.98
C TRP A 119 -3.87 -18.56 -13.21
N GLU A 120 -2.67 -18.69 -13.77
CA GLU A 120 -2.36 -19.58 -14.90
C GLU A 120 -2.72 -21.04 -14.59
N GLU A 121 -2.40 -21.53 -13.39
CA GLU A 121 -2.78 -22.88 -12.92
C GLU A 121 -4.30 -23.06 -12.80
N GLN A 122 -5.02 -22.04 -12.34
CA GLN A 122 -6.47 -22.07 -12.23
C GLN A 122 -7.16 -22.07 -13.61
N VAL A 123 -6.64 -21.30 -14.57
CA VAL A 123 -7.24 -21.21 -15.91
C VAL A 123 -6.79 -22.33 -16.84
N ASN A 124 -5.64 -22.96 -16.60
CA ASN A 124 -5.14 -24.08 -17.39
C ASN A 124 -4.50 -25.17 -16.52
N PRO A 125 -5.30 -26.00 -15.83
CA PRO A 125 -4.78 -27.06 -14.95
C PRO A 125 -3.95 -28.13 -15.69
N ASN A 126 -4.09 -28.25 -17.02
CA ASN A 126 -3.36 -29.21 -17.85
C ASN A 126 -1.99 -28.70 -18.36
N ALA A 127 -1.68 -27.40 -18.24
CA ALA A 127 -0.37 -26.86 -18.63
C ALA A 127 0.74 -27.29 -17.67
N SER A 128 0.44 -27.38 -16.37
CA SER A 128 1.39 -27.82 -15.34
C SER A 128 1.75 -29.32 -15.47
N GLY A 129 0.81 -30.15 -15.96
CA GLY A 129 1.02 -31.59 -16.19
C GLY A 129 1.85 -31.96 -17.43
N ASN A 130 2.11 -31.03 -18.35
CA ASN A 130 2.88 -31.26 -19.57
C ASN A 130 4.35 -30.81 -19.49
N ALA A 131 4.81 -30.34 -18.32
CA ALA A 131 6.23 -30.22 -18.03
C ALA A 131 6.83 -31.63 -17.95
N LYS A 132 7.23 -32.16 -19.10
CA LYS A 132 7.95 -33.44 -19.23
C LYS A 132 9.07 -33.45 -18.18
N PRO A 133 9.14 -34.45 -17.28
CA PRO A 133 10.29 -34.57 -16.40
C PRO A 133 11.51 -34.72 -17.29
N ILE A 134 12.44 -33.75 -17.21
CA ILE A 134 13.78 -33.96 -17.72
C ILE A 134 14.32 -35.16 -16.95
N ALA A 135 14.43 -36.29 -17.66
CA ALA A 135 14.92 -37.53 -17.11
C ALA A 135 16.23 -37.23 -16.36
N ALA A 136 16.33 -37.72 -15.12
CA ALA A 136 17.58 -37.73 -14.39
C ALA A 136 18.57 -38.60 -15.19
N ALA A 137 19.36 -37.95 -16.04
CA ALA A 137 20.44 -38.59 -16.75
C ALA A 137 21.56 -38.84 -15.74
N ASP A 138 21.71 -40.11 -15.41
CA ASP A 138 22.99 -40.81 -15.33
C ASP A 138 23.98 -40.37 -14.25
N ARG A 139 23.96 -41.10 -13.13
CA ARG A 139 25.19 -41.46 -12.41
C ARG A 139 25.09 -42.89 -11.91
N ALA A 140 25.37 -43.83 -12.82
CA ALA A 140 25.86 -45.14 -12.46
C ALA A 140 27.08 -45.48 -13.34
N ALA A 141 28.27 -45.21 -12.81
CA ALA A 141 29.52 -45.88 -13.15
C ALA A 141 30.45 -45.81 -11.94
#